data_AF-A0A8T3C931-F1
#
_entry.id   AF-A0A8T3C931-F1
#
_cell.length_a   1.000
_cell.length_b   1.000
_cell.length_c   1.000
_cell.angle_alpha   90.00
_cell.angle_beta   90.00
_cell.angle_gamma   90.00
#
_symmetry.space_group_name_H-M   'P 1'
#
loop_
_entity.id
_entity.type
_entity.pdbx_description
1 polymer ?
#
loop_
_entity_poly.entity_id
_entity_poly.type
_entity_poly.pdbx_seq_one_letter_code
_entity_poly.pdbx_strand_id
1 'polypeptide(L)'
;MRSISHRGEADFFIMLMQRFEIDKFKKKNDFSLWRIKMKALLVHQGLSDAIFEENLAAFTDMAKAREIQLKAHSISLLSLGDEVLREVAKEGTTLEVWRKLESIYMKKSLTNRLLLKKQLYTLQMEETKELRNHLDDFNKLILDLKNVDVTIDEEDQGIILLSSLLKTYENIVDTMLYGKQTLTLTEIKSVLMSKDVQRKSEQKEDNSGSILIARGRSKFRRNNSNKKCFLCHKEGHFKKYCHNLVKLQGVESEISLAEATNLGD
;
A
#
# COMPACT_ATOMS: atom_id res chain seq x y z
N MET A 1 -50.78 6.07 -26.55
CA MET A 1 -49.52 6.86 -26.47
C MET A 1 -48.90 6.69 -25.09
N ARG A 2 -48.06 5.67 -24.89
CA ARG A 2 -47.16 5.58 -23.72
C ARG A 2 -45.95 4.75 -24.14
N SER A 3 -45.00 5.41 -24.78
CA SER A 3 -43.75 4.79 -25.26
C SER A 3 -42.62 5.81 -25.18
N ILE A 4 -42.44 6.43 -24.02
CA ILE A 4 -41.29 7.27 -23.68
C ILE A 4 -41.02 7.11 -22.18
N SER A 5 -40.38 6.02 -21.75
CA SER A 5 -39.67 5.96 -20.45
C SER A 5 -38.76 4.73 -20.26
N HIS A 6 -38.37 3.99 -21.30
CA HIS A 6 -37.39 2.89 -21.12
C HIS A 6 -35.95 3.31 -21.44
N ARG A 7 -35.76 4.35 -22.27
CA ARG A 7 -34.42 4.84 -22.64
C ARG A 7 -33.76 5.66 -21.51
N GLY A 8 -34.54 6.50 -20.81
CA GLY A 8 -34.04 7.32 -19.69
C GLY A 8 -33.68 6.53 -18.43
N GLU A 9 -34.38 5.43 -18.14
CA GLU A 9 -34.04 4.56 -16.99
C GLU A 9 -32.75 3.76 -17.24
N ALA A 10 -32.52 3.29 -18.48
CA ALA A 10 -31.28 2.63 -18.85
C ALA A 10 -30.08 3.60 -18.84
N ASP A 11 -30.26 4.83 -19.33
CA ASP A 11 -29.22 5.87 -19.28
C ASP A 11 -28.92 6.31 -17.83
N PHE A 12 -29.95 6.43 -16.98
CA PHE A 12 -29.79 6.68 -15.54
C PHE A 12 -29.05 5.52 -14.84
N PHE A 13 -29.35 4.29 -15.22
CA PHE A 13 -28.67 3.11 -14.70
C PHE A 13 -27.18 3.05 -15.12
N ILE A 14 -26.88 3.30 -16.40
CA ILE A 14 -25.51 3.35 -16.90
C ILE A 14 -24.74 4.48 -16.20
N MET A 15 -25.37 5.64 -16.03
CA MET A 15 -24.80 6.76 -15.27
C MET A 15 -24.54 6.37 -13.80
N LEU A 16 -25.44 5.62 -13.15
CA LEU A 16 -25.24 5.14 -11.78
C LEU A 16 -24.08 4.15 -11.67
N MET A 17 -24.02 3.17 -12.57
CA MET A 17 -22.93 2.19 -12.59
C MET A 17 -21.57 2.87 -12.84
N GLN A 18 -21.53 3.90 -13.70
CA GLN A 18 -20.35 4.74 -13.91
C GLN A 18 -20.03 5.61 -12.69
N ARG A 19 -21.05 6.21 -12.05
CA ARG A 19 -20.90 7.05 -10.86
C ARG A 19 -20.37 6.28 -9.64
N PHE A 20 -20.73 5.00 -9.52
CA PHE A 20 -20.28 4.12 -8.44
C PHE A 20 -19.13 3.19 -8.83
N GLU A 21 -18.57 3.36 -10.04
CA GLU A 21 -17.46 2.54 -10.57
C GLU A 21 -17.68 1.03 -10.35
N ILE A 22 -18.89 0.57 -10.68
CA ILE A 22 -19.25 -0.85 -10.60
C ILE A 22 -19.04 -1.45 -11.98
N ASP A 23 -17.95 -2.20 -12.13
CA ASP A 23 -17.71 -2.95 -13.35
C ASP A 23 -18.73 -4.10 -13.49
N LYS A 24 -19.09 -4.38 -14.75
CA LYS A 24 -19.86 -5.58 -15.07
C LYS A 24 -19.10 -6.82 -14.63
N PHE A 25 -19.79 -7.75 -13.98
CA PHE A 25 -19.17 -9.00 -13.54
C PHE A 25 -18.94 -9.95 -14.72
N LYS A 26 -17.67 -10.22 -15.05
CA LYS A 26 -17.25 -10.99 -16.23
C LYS A 26 -16.53 -12.30 -15.87
N LYS A 27 -17.00 -13.04 -14.85
CA LYS A 27 -16.46 -14.34 -14.38
C LYS A 27 -15.03 -14.34 -13.82
N LYS A 28 -14.13 -13.52 -14.36
CA LYS A 28 -12.75 -13.30 -13.94
C LYS A 28 -12.61 -12.24 -12.84
N ASN A 29 -13.62 -11.38 -12.70
CA ASN A 29 -13.64 -10.36 -11.68
C ASN A 29 -13.85 -10.99 -10.31
N ASP A 30 -13.47 -10.25 -9.27
CA ASP A 30 -13.74 -10.63 -7.90
C ASP A 30 -15.25 -10.60 -7.63
N PHE A 31 -15.86 -11.80 -7.54
CA PHE A 31 -17.28 -11.94 -7.27
C PHE A 31 -17.64 -11.38 -5.89
N SER A 32 -16.78 -11.59 -4.90
CA SER A 32 -16.94 -11.13 -3.52
C SER A 32 -17.04 -9.60 -3.48
N LEU A 33 -16.13 -8.92 -4.17
CA LEU A 33 -16.12 -7.46 -4.27
C LEU A 33 -17.32 -6.92 -5.06
N TRP A 34 -17.63 -7.52 -6.21
CA TRP A 34 -18.80 -7.14 -7.00
C TRP A 34 -20.09 -7.30 -6.19
N ARG A 35 -20.24 -8.39 -5.45
CA ARG A 35 -21.40 -8.67 -4.58
C ARG A 35 -21.58 -7.59 -3.53
N ILE A 36 -20.50 -7.14 -2.89
CA ILE A 36 -20.52 -6.05 -1.90
C ILE A 36 -20.99 -4.74 -2.56
N LYS A 37 -20.37 -4.36 -3.68
CA LYS A 37 -20.75 -3.14 -4.42
C LYS A 37 -22.21 -3.18 -4.88
N MET A 38 -22.66 -4.32 -5.38
CA MET A 38 -24.01 -4.52 -5.89
C MET A 38 -25.06 -4.46 -4.77
N LYS A 39 -24.79 -5.07 -3.62
CA LYS A 39 -25.66 -4.94 -2.43
C LYS A 39 -25.77 -3.49 -1.98
N ALA A 40 -24.66 -2.77 -1.93
CA ALA A 40 -24.66 -1.35 -1.56
C ALA A 40 -25.48 -0.49 -2.54
N LEU A 41 -25.40 -0.77 -3.84
CA LEU A 41 -26.19 -0.09 -4.86
C LEU A 41 -27.69 -0.36 -4.68
N LEU A 42 -28.09 -1.62 -4.43
CA LEU A 42 -29.50 -1.96 -4.22
C LEU A 42 -30.05 -1.32 -2.95
N VAL A 43 -29.28 -1.24 -1.87
CA VAL A 43 -29.65 -0.49 -0.66
C VAL A 43 -29.81 1.00 -0.95
N HIS A 44 -28.87 1.60 -1.67
CA HIS A 44 -28.94 3.03 -2.02
C HIS A 44 -30.18 3.40 -2.83
N GLN A 45 -30.66 2.48 -3.68
CA GLN A 45 -31.87 2.67 -4.47
C GLN A 45 -33.17 2.29 -3.73
N GLY A 46 -33.09 1.85 -2.47
CA GLY A 46 -34.26 1.36 -1.72
C GLY A 46 -34.81 0.05 -2.26
N LEU A 47 -33.98 -0.77 -2.90
CA LEU A 47 -34.32 -2.06 -3.51
C LEU A 47 -33.76 -3.25 -2.73
N SER A 48 -33.23 -3.04 -1.52
CA SER A 48 -32.62 -4.09 -0.69
C SER A 48 -33.58 -5.24 -0.40
N ASP A 49 -34.88 -4.93 -0.26
CA ASP A 49 -35.91 -5.90 0.03
C ASP A 49 -36.09 -6.93 -1.09
N ALA A 50 -35.66 -6.62 -2.31
CA ALA A 50 -35.76 -7.55 -3.43
C ALA A 50 -34.85 -8.79 -3.31
N ILE A 51 -33.79 -8.71 -2.49
CA ILE A 51 -32.78 -9.77 -2.29
C ILE A 51 -33.14 -10.64 -1.08
N PHE A 52 -33.99 -10.15 -0.16
CA PHE A 52 -34.35 -10.86 1.06
C PHE A 52 -35.83 -11.27 1.01
N GLU A 53 -36.06 -12.57 0.84
CA GLU A 53 -37.41 -13.17 0.70
C GLU A 53 -38.32 -12.83 1.89
N GLU A 54 -37.75 -12.69 3.08
CA GLU A 54 -38.42 -12.31 4.34
C GLU A 54 -39.02 -10.90 4.32
N ASN A 55 -38.42 -9.96 3.58
CA ASN A 55 -38.91 -8.58 3.48
C ASN A 55 -40.04 -8.42 2.47
N LEU A 56 -40.18 -9.35 1.52
CA LEU A 56 -41.29 -9.32 0.55
C LEU A 56 -42.64 -9.61 1.20
N ALA A 57 -42.67 -10.50 2.19
CA ALA A 57 -43.88 -10.88 2.90
C ALA A 57 -44.46 -9.75 3.78
N ALA A 58 -43.66 -8.72 4.08
CA ALA A 58 -44.07 -7.56 4.87
C ALA A 58 -44.75 -6.46 4.05
N PHE A 59 -44.73 -6.54 2.71
CA PHE A 59 -45.39 -5.55 1.86
C PHE A 59 -46.91 -5.71 1.89
N THR A 60 -47.60 -4.67 2.37
CA THR A 60 -49.06 -4.55 2.28
C THR A 60 -49.53 -4.23 0.85
N ASP A 61 -48.65 -3.65 0.02
CA ASP A 61 -48.92 -3.28 -1.38
C ASP A 61 -48.12 -4.16 -2.35
N MET A 62 -48.82 -5.14 -2.93
CA MET A 62 -48.27 -6.10 -3.87
C MET A 62 -47.82 -5.48 -5.20
N ALA A 63 -48.37 -4.33 -5.60
CA ALA A 63 -47.98 -3.67 -6.84
C ALA A 63 -46.62 -2.99 -6.70
N LYS A 64 -46.39 -2.30 -5.57
CA LYS A 64 -45.08 -1.73 -5.24
C LYS A 64 -44.01 -2.78 -5.03
N ALA A 65 -44.34 -3.90 -4.36
CA ALA A 65 -43.42 -5.01 -4.19
C ALA A 65 -42.96 -5.59 -5.55
N ARG A 66 -43.89 -5.73 -6.51
CA ARG A 66 -43.55 -6.17 -7.88
C ARG A 66 -42.67 -5.16 -8.62
N GLU A 67 -42.96 -3.87 -8.49
CA GLU A 67 -42.14 -2.83 -9.12
C GLU A 67 -40.69 -2.84 -8.60
N ILE A 68 -40.51 -2.95 -7.28
CA ILE A 68 -39.20 -3.07 -6.64
C ILE A 68 -38.46 -4.32 -7.14
N GLN A 69 -39.15 -5.46 -7.23
CA GLN A 69 -38.57 -6.70 -7.74
C GLN A 69 -38.13 -6.60 -9.19
N LEU A 70 -38.97 -6.03 -10.07
CA LEU A 70 -38.64 -5.88 -11.49
C LEU A 70 -37.44 -4.94 -11.70
N LYS A 71 -37.38 -3.84 -10.94
CA LYS A 71 -36.24 -2.91 -10.97
C LYS A 71 -34.96 -3.60 -10.48
N ALA A 72 -35.01 -4.26 -9.33
CA ALA A 72 -33.85 -4.96 -8.78
C ALA A 72 -33.36 -6.10 -9.69
N HIS A 73 -34.27 -6.80 -10.36
CA HIS A 73 -33.95 -7.88 -11.31
C HIS A 73 -33.25 -7.31 -12.53
N SER A 74 -33.81 -6.24 -13.11
CA SER A 74 -33.23 -5.54 -14.25
C SER A 74 -31.82 -5.03 -13.94
N ILE A 75 -31.65 -4.38 -12.77
CA ILE A 75 -30.35 -3.88 -12.30
C ILE A 75 -29.34 -5.01 -12.09
N SER A 76 -29.78 -6.12 -11.50
CA SER A 76 -28.93 -7.29 -11.29
C SER A 76 -28.50 -7.95 -12.58
N LEU A 77 -29.34 -7.96 -13.62
CA LEU A 77 -28.94 -8.46 -14.94
C LEU A 77 -27.99 -7.49 -15.63
N LEU A 78 -28.28 -6.19 -15.62
CA LEU A 78 -27.48 -5.19 -16.31
C LEU A 78 -26.07 -5.00 -15.70
N SER A 79 -25.87 -5.39 -14.45
CA SER A 79 -24.56 -5.41 -13.78
C SER A 79 -23.73 -6.68 -14.07
N LEU A 80 -24.25 -7.62 -14.85
CA LEU A 80 -23.54 -8.83 -15.29
C LEU A 80 -22.99 -8.65 -16.72
N GLY A 81 -21.86 -9.31 -17.00
CA GLY A 81 -21.34 -9.45 -18.36
C GLY A 81 -22.07 -10.54 -19.13
N ASP A 82 -21.99 -10.49 -20.46
CA ASP A 82 -22.74 -11.37 -21.37
C ASP A 82 -22.54 -12.87 -21.12
N GLU A 83 -21.35 -13.26 -20.69
CA GLU A 83 -21.05 -14.66 -20.32
C GLU A 83 -21.87 -15.12 -19.12
N VAL A 84 -21.93 -14.31 -18.08
CA VAL A 84 -22.66 -14.63 -16.84
C VAL A 84 -24.16 -14.50 -17.06
N LEU A 85 -24.59 -13.52 -17.86
CA LEU A 85 -25.98 -13.37 -18.28
C LEU A 85 -26.52 -14.63 -18.94
N ARG A 86 -25.76 -15.29 -19.83
CA ARG A 86 -26.16 -16.56 -20.44
C ARG A 86 -26.36 -17.68 -19.42
N GLU A 87 -25.62 -17.67 -18.31
CA GLU A 87 -25.76 -18.66 -17.24
C GLU A 87 -27.03 -18.42 -16.40
N VAL A 88 -27.44 -17.16 -16.19
CA VAL A 88 -28.59 -16.79 -15.34
C VAL A 88 -29.88 -16.43 -16.10
N ALA A 89 -29.86 -16.41 -17.44
CA ALA A 89 -30.98 -15.95 -18.27
C ALA A 89 -32.31 -16.72 -18.08
N LYS A 90 -32.28 -17.91 -17.46
CA LYS A 90 -33.47 -18.72 -17.16
C LYS A 90 -34.18 -18.30 -15.87
N GLU A 91 -33.53 -17.51 -15.02
CA GLU A 91 -34.06 -17.14 -13.71
C GLU A 91 -34.96 -15.90 -13.82
N GLY A 92 -36.18 -16.00 -13.29
CA GLY A 92 -37.22 -14.97 -13.45
C GLY A 92 -37.22 -13.90 -12.37
N THR A 93 -36.53 -14.15 -11.26
CA THR A 93 -36.52 -13.25 -10.09
C THR A 93 -35.10 -12.85 -9.68
N THR A 94 -34.97 -11.67 -9.05
CA THR A 94 -33.69 -11.17 -8.53
C THR A 94 -33.06 -12.16 -7.57
N LEU A 95 -33.88 -12.77 -6.73
CA LEU A 95 -33.48 -13.74 -5.72
C LEU A 95 -32.93 -15.03 -6.36
N GLU A 96 -33.59 -15.56 -7.39
CA GLU A 96 -33.12 -16.76 -8.10
C GLU A 96 -31.80 -16.50 -8.82
N VAL A 97 -31.68 -15.35 -9.51
CA VAL A 97 -30.41 -14.92 -10.13
C VAL A 97 -29.31 -14.87 -9.06
N TRP A 98 -29.61 -14.26 -7.91
CA TRP A 98 -28.66 -14.11 -6.81
C TRP A 98 -28.21 -15.46 -6.23
N ARG A 99 -29.17 -16.34 -5.91
CA ARG A 99 -28.91 -17.71 -5.40
C ARG A 99 -28.10 -18.53 -6.38
N LYS A 100 -28.38 -18.40 -7.68
CA LYS A 100 -27.64 -19.11 -8.72
C LYS A 100 -26.20 -18.62 -8.84
N LEU A 101 -25.98 -17.31 -8.82
CA LEU A 101 -24.63 -16.74 -8.79
C LEU A 101 -23.85 -17.20 -7.55
N GLU A 102 -24.47 -17.19 -6.37
CA GLU A 102 -23.86 -17.71 -5.16
C GLU A 102 -23.55 -19.22 -5.27
N SER A 103 -24.44 -20.01 -5.88
CA SER A 103 -24.20 -21.44 -6.10
C SER A 103 -23.02 -21.73 -7.05
N ILE A 104 -22.88 -20.92 -8.11
CA ILE A 104 -21.83 -21.09 -9.11
C ILE A 104 -20.48 -20.57 -8.59
N TYR A 105 -20.45 -19.36 -8.01
CA TYR A 105 -19.22 -18.64 -7.68
C TYR A 105 -18.82 -18.73 -6.21
N MET A 106 -19.77 -18.95 -5.30
CA MET A 106 -19.54 -19.17 -3.87
C MET A 106 -19.84 -20.63 -3.49
N LYS A 107 -19.51 -21.56 -4.38
CA LYS A 107 -19.78 -22.97 -4.17
C LYS A 107 -19.15 -23.44 -2.86
N LYS A 108 -20.00 -23.79 -1.88
CA LYS A 108 -19.62 -24.33 -0.56
C LYS A 108 -19.13 -25.78 -0.61
N SER A 109 -18.49 -26.18 -1.70
CA SER A 109 -17.93 -27.53 -1.81
C SER A 109 -16.67 -27.65 -0.96
N LEU A 110 -16.44 -28.85 -0.42
CA LEU A 110 -15.22 -29.19 0.29
C LEU A 110 -13.98 -28.89 -0.57
N THR A 111 -14.05 -29.19 -1.88
CA THR A 111 -12.96 -28.92 -2.83
C THR A 111 -12.63 -27.43 -2.95
N ASN A 112 -13.63 -26.55 -3.03
CA ASN A 112 -13.41 -25.11 -3.12
C ASN A 112 -12.82 -24.56 -1.81
N ARG A 113 -13.35 -25.01 -0.67
CA ARG A 113 -12.82 -24.67 0.66
C ARG A 113 -11.35 -25.09 0.81
N LEU A 114 -11.03 -26.32 0.42
CA LEU A 114 -9.66 -26.84 0.48
C LEU A 114 -8.72 -26.11 -0.49
N LEU A 115 -9.19 -25.76 -1.68
CA LEU A 115 -8.40 -25.01 -2.66
C LEU A 115 -8.06 -23.61 -2.14
N LEU A 116 -9.05 -22.88 -1.62
CA LEU A 116 -8.85 -21.54 -1.04
C LEU A 116 -7.92 -21.59 0.18
N LYS A 117 -8.10 -22.58 1.06
CA LYS A 117 -7.17 -22.80 2.18
C LYS A 117 -5.76 -23.09 1.68
N LYS A 118 -5.62 -23.98 0.69
CA LYS A 118 -4.31 -24.28 0.09
C LYS A 118 -3.66 -23.01 -0.45
N GLN A 119 -4.39 -22.20 -1.22
CA GLN A 119 -3.90 -20.93 -1.76
C GLN A 119 -3.46 -19.97 -0.66
N LEU A 120 -4.23 -19.88 0.43
CA LEU A 120 -3.88 -19.04 1.58
C LEU A 120 -2.57 -19.50 2.24
N TYR A 121 -2.42 -20.81 2.52
CA TYR A 121 -1.21 -21.32 3.17
C TYR A 121 0.01 -21.35 2.24
N THR A 122 -0.19 -21.39 0.93
CA THR A 122 0.89 -21.30 -0.07
C THR A 122 1.12 -19.87 -0.56
N LEU A 123 0.43 -18.88 0.00
CA LEU A 123 0.60 -17.50 -0.40
C LEU A 123 2.02 -17.06 -0.05
N GLN A 124 2.76 -16.62 -1.07
CA GLN A 124 4.10 -16.07 -0.90
C GLN A 124 4.19 -14.78 -1.70
N MET A 125 4.80 -13.78 -1.09
CA MET A 125 5.06 -12.51 -1.75
C MET A 125 6.23 -12.71 -2.74
N GLU A 126 6.09 -12.15 -3.93
CA GLU A 126 7.11 -12.18 -4.98
C GLU A 126 8.05 -10.96 -4.84
N GLU A 127 9.35 -11.12 -5.16
CA GLU A 127 10.37 -10.06 -5.06
C GLU A 127 10.05 -8.79 -5.85
N THR A 128 9.31 -8.93 -6.94
CA THR A 128 8.94 -7.85 -7.85
C THR A 128 7.65 -7.13 -7.45
N LYS A 129 6.88 -7.70 -6.53
CA LYS A 129 5.54 -7.23 -6.18
C LYS A 129 5.59 -6.29 -4.98
N GLU A 130 4.85 -5.19 -5.06
CA GLU A 130 4.72 -4.29 -3.91
C GLU A 130 3.95 -4.97 -2.76
N LEU A 131 4.39 -4.70 -1.53
CA LEU A 131 3.77 -5.21 -0.31
C LEU A 131 2.26 -4.92 -0.26
N ARG A 132 1.84 -3.74 -0.75
CA ARG A 132 0.43 -3.35 -0.78
C ARG A 132 -0.43 -4.30 -1.61
N ASN A 133 0.05 -4.68 -2.80
CA ASN A 133 -0.67 -5.61 -3.68
C ASN A 133 -0.74 -7.01 -3.05
N HIS A 134 0.31 -7.42 -2.32
CA HIS A 134 0.30 -8.67 -1.58
C HIS A 134 -0.73 -8.67 -0.43
N LEU A 135 -0.83 -7.56 0.31
CA LEU A 135 -1.85 -7.39 1.35
C LEU A 135 -3.26 -7.41 0.78
N ASP A 136 -3.47 -6.81 -0.40
CA ASP A 136 -4.77 -6.82 -1.07
C ASP A 136 -5.17 -8.23 -1.52
N ASP A 137 -4.24 -9.01 -2.07
CA ASP A 137 -4.49 -10.42 -2.42
C ASP A 137 -4.77 -11.29 -1.18
N PHE A 138 -4.04 -11.06 -0.07
CA PHE A 138 -4.33 -11.72 1.19
C PHE A 138 -5.75 -11.39 1.68
N ASN A 139 -6.13 -10.10 1.70
CA ASN A 139 -7.47 -9.68 2.11
C ASN A 139 -8.55 -10.29 1.22
N LYS A 140 -8.29 -10.39 -0.08
CA LYS A 140 -9.19 -11.05 -1.03
C LYS A 140 -9.40 -12.52 -0.69
N LEU A 141 -8.34 -13.28 -0.42
CA LEU A 141 -8.44 -14.68 -0.02
C LEU A 141 -9.22 -14.87 1.29
N ILE A 142 -9.01 -13.97 2.27
CA ILE A 142 -9.77 -13.99 3.53
C ILE A 142 -11.26 -13.71 3.29
N LEU A 143 -11.59 -12.74 2.43
CA LEU A 143 -12.98 -12.46 2.05
C LEU A 143 -13.63 -13.64 1.31
N ASP A 144 -12.91 -14.27 0.39
CA ASP A 144 -13.37 -15.45 -0.32
C ASP A 144 -13.60 -16.64 0.64
N LEU A 145 -12.71 -16.86 1.60
CA LEU A 145 -12.89 -17.89 2.63
C LEU A 145 -14.11 -17.63 3.51
N LYS A 146 -14.31 -16.38 3.95
CA LYS A 146 -15.48 -15.97 4.73
C LYS A 146 -16.78 -16.19 3.95
N ASN A 147 -16.74 -15.98 2.64
CA ASN A 147 -17.87 -16.22 1.75
C ASN A 147 -18.23 -17.71 1.64
N VAL A 148 -17.29 -18.62 1.84
CA VAL A 148 -17.53 -20.08 1.87
C VAL A 148 -17.76 -20.60 3.31
N ASP A 149 -18.15 -19.72 4.24
CA ASP A 149 -18.35 -20.01 5.68
C ASP A 149 -17.11 -20.59 6.38
N VAL A 150 -15.91 -20.19 5.95
CA VAL A 150 -14.66 -20.53 6.64
C VAL A 150 -14.10 -19.28 7.29
N THR A 151 -14.21 -19.21 8.62
CA THR A 151 -13.52 -18.22 9.43
C THR A 151 -12.18 -18.75 9.88
N ILE A 152 -11.15 -17.91 9.82
CA ILE A 152 -9.82 -18.16 10.36
C ILE A 152 -9.63 -17.16 11.49
N ASP A 153 -9.07 -17.61 12.61
CA ASP A 153 -8.85 -16.74 13.76
C ASP A 153 -7.86 -15.62 13.42
N GLU A 154 -8.01 -14.45 14.04
CA GLU A 154 -7.20 -13.27 13.69
C GLU A 154 -5.71 -13.50 13.95
N GLU A 155 -5.36 -14.30 14.96
CA GLU A 155 -4.00 -14.70 15.28
C GLU A 155 -3.40 -15.56 14.14
N ASP A 156 -4.15 -16.56 13.67
CA ASP A 156 -3.76 -17.41 12.55
C ASP A 156 -3.63 -16.60 11.26
N GLN A 157 -4.54 -15.65 11.00
CA GLN A 157 -4.41 -14.73 9.87
C GLN A 157 -3.12 -13.92 9.96
N GLY A 158 -2.76 -13.45 11.15
CA GLY A 158 -1.51 -12.75 11.41
C GLY A 158 -0.28 -13.62 11.12
N ILE A 159 -0.25 -14.85 11.65
CA ILE A 159 0.84 -15.79 11.44
C ILE A 159 1.01 -16.15 9.96
N ILE A 160 -0.11 -16.44 9.26
CA ILE A 160 -0.08 -16.74 7.83
C ILE A 160 0.45 -15.55 7.04
N LEU A 161 -0.02 -14.34 7.36
CA LEU A 161 0.46 -13.14 6.69
C LEU A 161 1.96 -12.95 6.91
N LEU A 162 2.45 -13.07 8.14
CA LEU A 162 3.89 -12.95 8.45
C LEU A 162 4.73 -14.03 7.74
N SER A 163 4.21 -15.25 7.66
CA SER A 163 4.85 -16.39 6.99
C SER A 163 4.87 -16.26 5.46
N SER A 164 3.98 -15.44 4.89
CA SER A 164 3.89 -15.20 3.45
C SER A 164 4.86 -14.14 2.93
N LEU A 165 5.52 -13.40 3.83
CA LEU A 165 6.43 -12.31 3.47
C LEU A 165 7.79 -12.84 2.99
N LEU A 166 8.50 -12.03 2.20
CA LEU A 166 9.86 -12.36 1.80
C LEU A 166 10.81 -12.37 3.00
N LYS A 167 11.92 -13.10 2.83
CA LYS A 167 13.08 -13.10 3.75
C LYS A 167 13.56 -11.70 4.12
N THR A 168 13.42 -10.75 3.20
CA THR A 168 13.79 -9.36 3.43
C THR A 168 13.02 -8.72 4.59
N TYR A 169 11.84 -9.23 4.93
CA TYR A 169 11.03 -8.76 6.06
C TYR A 169 11.20 -9.62 7.33
N GLU A 170 12.02 -10.68 7.33
CA GLU A 170 12.23 -11.57 8.49
C GLU A 170 12.63 -10.78 9.75
N ASN A 171 13.58 -9.85 9.65
CA ASN A 171 13.99 -9.02 10.79
C ASN A 171 12.82 -8.21 11.42
N ILE A 172 11.86 -7.80 10.58
CA ILE A 172 10.67 -7.06 11.02
C ILE A 172 9.68 -8.02 11.67
N VAL A 173 9.49 -9.20 11.09
CA VAL A 173 8.67 -10.28 11.65
C VAL A 173 9.21 -10.68 13.02
N ASP A 174 10.51 -10.94 13.17
CA ASP A 174 11.14 -11.34 14.43
C ASP A 174 11.01 -10.27 15.50
N THR A 175 11.25 -9.00 15.15
CA THR A 175 11.08 -7.87 16.08
C THR A 175 9.62 -7.72 16.51
N MET A 176 8.67 -8.05 15.63
CA MET A 176 7.25 -7.97 15.92
C MET A 176 6.75 -9.11 16.80
N LEU A 177 7.31 -10.32 16.62
CA LEU A 177 7.01 -11.49 17.44
C LEU A 177 7.68 -11.42 18.82
N TYR A 178 8.76 -10.66 18.95
CA TYR A 178 9.48 -10.52 20.21
C TYR A 178 8.67 -9.75 21.26
N GLY A 179 8.26 -10.43 22.33
CA GLY A 179 7.68 -9.80 23.53
C GLY A 179 6.20 -9.44 23.46
N LYS A 180 5.50 -9.74 22.36
CA LYS A 180 4.03 -9.56 22.26
C LYS A 180 3.28 -10.83 22.66
N GLN A 181 2.28 -10.67 23.52
CA GLN A 181 1.38 -11.77 23.94
C GLN A 181 0.15 -11.91 23.03
N THR A 182 -0.20 -10.87 22.28
CA THR A 182 -1.31 -10.86 21.32
C THR A 182 -0.90 -10.15 20.03
N LEU A 183 -1.40 -10.63 18.89
CA LEU A 183 -1.14 -10.06 17.58
C LEU A 183 -2.45 -9.69 16.92
N THR A 184 -2.68 -8.40 16.71
CA THR A 184 -3.83 -7.92 15.94
C THR A 184 -3.42 -7.72 14.48
N LEU A 185 -4.28 -8.15 13.55
CA LEU A 185 -4.01 -8.02 12.11
C LEU A 185 -3.80 -6.55 11.69
N THR A 186 -4.45 -5.61 12.39
CA THR A 186 -4.33 -4.16 12.18
C THR A 186 -2.96 -3.63 12.56
N GLU A 187 -2.39 -4.08 13.67
CA GLU A 187 -1.02 -3.75 14.07
C GLU A 187 0.01 -4.34 13.11
N ILE A 188 -0.19 -5.59 12.66
CA ILE A 188 0.69 -6.23 11.67
C ILE A 188 0.73 -5.37 10.42
N LYS A 189 -0.44 -5.03 9.86
CA LYS A 189 -0.53 -4.20 8.66
C LYS A 189 0.11 -2.81 8.85
N SER A 190 -0.09 -2.15 9.98
CA SER A 190 0.45 -0.79 10.20
C SER A 190 1.97 -0.77 10.34
N VAL A 191 2.55 -1.75 11.04
CA VAL A 191 4.00 -1.91 11.18
C VAL A 191 4.63 -2.21 9.83
N LEU A 192 4.03 -3.13 9.07
CA LEU A 192 4.49 -3.51 7.73
C LEU A 192 4.46 -2.31 6.76
N MET A 193 3.37 -1.55 6.73
CA MET A 193 3.25 -0.37 5.87
C MET A 193 4.24 0.73 6.25
N SER A 194 4.44 0.98 7.56
CA SER A 194 5.40 1.98 8.03
C SER A 194 6.83 1.64 7.63
N LYS A 195 7.19 0.35 7.67
CA LYS A 195 8.52 -0.14 7.28
C LYS A 195 8.73 -0.19 5.78
N ASP A 196 7.69 -0.44 4.99
CA ASP A 196 7.76 -0.36 3.52
C ASP A 196 8.08 1.07 3.06
N VAL A 197 7.45 2.07 3.69
CA VAL A 197 7.76 3.49 3.44
C VAL A 197 9.20 3.82 3.81
N GLN A 198 9.68 3.37 4.98
CA GLN A 198 11.05 3.59 5.43
C GLN A 198 12.10 2.98 4.47
N ARG A 199 11.82 1.78 3.94
CA ARG A 199 12.69 1.14 2.94
C ARG A 199 12.70 1.85 1.61
N LYS A 200 11.53 2.31 1.13
CA LYS A 200 11.45 3.10 -0.11
C LYS A 200 12.17 4.45 0.02
N SER A 201 12.30 5.02 1.21
CA SER A 201 13.16 6.20 1.43
C SER A 201 14.65 5.84 1.43
N GLU A 202 15.06 4.75 2.08
CA GLU A 202 16.46 4.31 2.12
C GLU A 202 16.98 3.94 0.71
N GLN A 203 16.18 3.23 -0.10
CA GLN A 203 16.53 2.90 -1.49
C GLN A 203 16.61 4.14 -2.41
N LYS A 204 15.90 5.22 -2.09
CA LYS A 204 16.02 6.49 -2.82
C LYS A 204 17.28 7.25 -2.43
N GLU A 205 17.68 7.19 -1.17
CA GLU A 205 18.95 7.76 -0.69
C GLU A 205 20.18 7.04 -1.24
N ASP A 206 20.09 5.72 -1.48
CA ASP A 206 21.18 4.97 -2.11
C ASP A 206 21.35 5.27 -3.61
N ASN A 207 20.27 5.64 -4.31
CA ASN A 207 20.31 5.98 -5.74
C ASN A 207 20.61 7.47 -6.01
N SER A 208 20.43 8.33 -5.01
CA SER A 208 21.00 9.67 -4.99
C SER A 208 22.14 9.69 -3.99
N GLY A 209 23.36 9.32 -4.41
CA GLY A 209 24.57 9.27 -3.57
C GLY A 209 24.79 10.55 -2.75
N SER A 210 24.05 10.70 -1.67
CA SER A 210 24.17 11.75 -0.68
C SER A 210 25.03 11.16 0.40
N ILE A 211 26.33 11.22 0.08
CA ILE A 211 27.47 11.22 0.97
C ILE A 211 27.05 11.67 2.39
N LEU A 212 26.64 10.71 3.23
CA LEU A 212 26.68 10.87 4.66
C LEU A 212 28.16 10.88 5.01
N ILE A 213 28.75 12.08 5.02
CA ILE A 213 30.04 12.30 5.66
C ILE A 213 29.80 12.06 7.14
N ALA A 214 29.93 10.79 7.55
CA ALA A 214 30.36 10.45 8.88
C ALA A 214 31.51 11.43 9.20
N ARG A 215 31.36 12.16 10.29
CA ARG A 215 32.32 13.13 10.82
C ARG A 215 33.59 12.43 11.35
N GLY A 216 34.03 11.39 10.66
CA GLY A 216 35.30 10.71 10.80
C GLY A 216 36.35 11.44 9.96
N ARG A 217 37.36 11.94 10.66
CA ARG A 217 38.63 12.46 10.16
C ARG A 217 39.06 11.82 8.83
N SER A 218 38.79 12.47 7.69
CA SER A 218 39.41 12.09 6.42
C SER A 218 40.39 13.18 5.99
N LYS A 219 41.66 12.76 5.93
CA LYS A 219 42.78 13.51 5.37
C LYS A 219 42.61 13.56 3.86
N PHE A 220 41.98 14.60 3.31
CA PHE A 220 42.15 14.93 1.89
C PHE A 220 42.39 16.42 1.69
N ARG A 221 43.58 16.70 1.15
CA ARG A 221 44.12 17.99 0.76
C ARG A 221 43.17 18.66 -0.25
N ARG A 222 42.48 19.72 0.18
CA ARG A 222 42.03 20.76 -0.75
C ARG A 222 43.19 21.71 -1.00
N ASN A 223 43.80 21.59 -2.18
CA ASN A 223 44.68 22.60 -2.75
C ASN A 223 43.86 23.89 -2.92
N ASN A 224 44.02 24.82 -2.00
CA ASN A 224 43.50 26.17 -2.14
C ASN A 224 44.70 27.11 -2.20
N SER A 225 45.07 27.46 -3.41
CA SER A 225 46.28 28.21 -3.81
C SER A 225 46.23 29.71 -3.50
N ASN A 226 45.27 30.20 -2.70
CA ASN A 226 45.14 31.63 -2.36
C ASN A 226 45.44 31.96 -0.89
N LYS A 227 46.26 31.17 -0.20
CA LYS A 227 46.65 31.49 1.19
C LYS A 227 47.89 32.37 1.21
N LYS A 228 47.68 33.64 1.56
CA LYS A 228 48.73 34.63 1.84
C LYS A 228 49.38 34.35 3.20
N CYS A 229 50.69 34.46 3.25
CA CYS A 229 51.45 34.37 4.49
C CYS A 229 51.07 35.53 5.42
N PHE A 230 50.66 35.25 6.66
CA PHE A 230 50.32 36.28 7.65
C PHE A 230 51.51 37.14 8.12
N LEU A 231 52.73 36.85 7.68
CA LEU A 231 53.94 37.59 8.07
C LEU A 231 54.49 38.47 6.93
N CYS A 232 54.49 37.96 5.68
CA CYS A 232 55.03 38.70 4.53
C CYS A 232 53.99 38.98 3.44
N HIS A 233 52.73 38.58 3.66
CA HIS A 233 51.58 38.73 2.76
C HIS A 233 51.73 38.13 1.35
N LYS A 234 52.82 37.38 1.07
CA LYS A 234 53.02 36.65 -0.19
C LYS A 234 52.25 35.32 -0.20
N GLU A 235 51.70 34.96 -1.36
CA GLU A 235 50.95 33.72 -1.57
C GLU A 235 51.89 32.50 -1.69
N GLY A 236 51.36 31.30 -1.43
CA GLY A 236 52.09 30.04 -1.65
C GLY A 236 52.77 29.43 -0.43
N HIS A 237 52.77 30.08 0.74
CA HIS A 237 53.32 29.50 1.98
C HIS A 237 52.63 30.00 3.26
N PHE A 238 52.67 29.20 4.33
CA PHE A 238 52.18 29.58 5.65
C PHE A 238 53.26 30.32 6.46
N LYS A 239 52.86 31.09 7.48
CA LYS A 239 53.77 31.79 8.41
C LYS A 239 54.90 30.88 8.92
N LYS A 240 54.62 29.61 9.24
CA LYS A 240 55.62 28.63 9.70
C LYS A 240 56.73 28.30 8.69
N TYR A 241 56.51 28.51 7.40
CA TYR A 241 57.47 28.21 6.32
C TYR A 241 57.92 29.48 5.59
N CYS A 242 57.77 30.65 6.22
CA CYS A 242 58.17 31.92 5.63
C CYS A 242 59.69 32.09 5.70
N HIS A 243 60.34 32.28 4.57
CA HIS A 243 61.79 32.55 4.50
C HIS A 243 62.17 33.85 5.22
N ASN A 244 61.23 34.78 5.41
CA ASN A 244 61.44 36.01 6.21
C ASN A 244 61.39 35.76 7.73
N LEU A 245 60.95 34.58 8.19
CA LEU A 245 60.98 34.24 9.61
C LEU A 245 62.42 34.01 10.10
N VAL A 246 63.28 33.48 9.21
CA VAL A 246 64.73 33.32 9.45
C VAL A 246 65.44 34.69 9.52
N LYS A 247 64.96 35.69 8.77
CA LYS A 247 65.52 37.06 8.82
C LYS A 247 65.16 37.84 10.08
N LEU A 248 64.08 37.51 10.79
CA LEU A 248 63.75 38.13 12.07
C LEU A 248 64.46 37.44 13.24
N GLN A 249 64.65 36.13 13.16
CA GLN A 249 65.42 35.37 14.18
C GLN A 249 66.94 35.56 14.06
N GLY A 250 67.45 36.04 12.92
CA GLY A 250 68.86 36.40 12.76
C GLY A 250 69.23 37.83 13.16
N VAL A 251 68.25 38.70 13.46
CA VAL A 251 68.50 40.08 13.90
C VAL A 251 68.46 40.19 15.44
N GLU A 252 67.76 39.28 16.13
CA GLU A 252 67.81 39.18 17.59
C GLU A 252 69.20 38.75 18.12
N SER A 253 70.03 38.11 17.28
CA SER A 253 71.41 37.72 17.64
C SER A 253 72.48 38.81 17.42
N GLU A 254 72.18 39.89 16.71
CA GLU A 254 73.13 41.02 16.52
C GLU A 254 72.83 42.22 17.42
N ILE A 255 71.60 42.35 17.95
CA ILE A 255 71.27 43.42 18.91
C ILE A 255 71.82 43.11 20.32
N SER A 256 71.99 41.83 20.68
CA SER A 256 72.57 41.43 21.97
C SER A 256 74.10 41.55 22.08
N LEU A 257 74.81 41.94 21.01
CA LEU A 257 76.27 42.20 21.02
C LEU A 257 76.63 43.70 20.97
N ALA A 258 75.68 44.59 20.67
CA ALA A 258 75.90 46.04 20.66
C ALA A 258 75.56 46.75 21.99
N GLU A 259 74.82 46.10 22.90
CA GLU A 259 74.45 46.68 24.22
C GLU A 259 75.40 46.28 25.37
N ALA A 260 76.42 45.47 25.12
CA ALA A 260 77.38 45.00 26.13
C ALA A 260 78.73 45.75 26.17
N THR A 261 78.88 46.89 25.46
CA THR A 261 80.13 47.69 25.46
C THR A 261 80.00 49.12 25.98
N ASN A 262 78.86 49.54 26.52
CA ASN A 262 78.74 50.86 27.15
C ASN A 262 78.01 50.80 28.49
N LEU A 263 78.72 50.36 29.53
CA LEU A 263 78.50 50.69 30.96
C LEU A 263 79.74 50.23 31.73
N GLY A 264 80.81 50.98 31.55
CA GLY A 264 82.09 50.84 32.23
C GLY A 264 82.81 52.18 32.15
N ASP A 265 82.36 53.12 32.96
CA ASP A 265 83.13 54.18 33.62
C ASP A 265 82.28 54.77 34.76
#